data_AF-H9X8A5-F1
#
_entry.id   AF-H9X8A5-F1
#
_cell.length_a   1.000
_cell.length_b   1.000
_cell.length_c   1.000
_cell.angle_alpha   90.00
_cell.angle_beta   90.00
_cell.angle_gamma   90.00
#
_symmetry.space_group_name_H-M   'P 1'
#
loop_
_entity.id
_entity.type
_entity.pdbx_description
1 polymer ?
#
loop_
_entity_poly.entity_id
_entity_poly.type
_entity_poly.pdbx_seq_one_letter_code
_entity_poly.pdbx_strand_id
1 'polypeptide(L)'
;AHYAARDPIVSFRKYLIENNLANESDLKSIEKKIDEIIEDAVEFADASPLPQRGQLLENVFADPKGFGFGPDGRYRCEEPGFTAGIAQV
;
A
#
# COMPACT_ATOMS: atom_id res chain seq x y z
N ALA A 1 -24.82 10.70 10.22
CA ALA A 1 -26.04 9.86 10.34
C ALA A 1 -26.60 9.42 8.99
N HIS A 2 -26.90 10.34 8.06
CA HIS A 2 -27.57 10.02 6.78
C HIS A 2 -26.88 8.93 5.93
N TYR A 3 -25.55 8.92 5.84
CA TYR A 3 -24.82 7.95 5.01
C TYR A 3 -24.53 6.61 5.70
N ALA A 4 -24.25 6.62 7.02
CA ALA A 4 -24.02 5.39 7.78
C ALA A 4 -25.24 4.45 7.77
N ALA A 5 -26.46 5.01 7.72
CA ALA A 5 -27.69 4.24 7.59
C ALA A 5 -27.84 3.53 6.21
N ARG A 6 -27.01 3.89 5.22
CA ARG A 6 -27.02 3.34 3.85
C ARG A 6 -25.78 2.51 3.56
N ASP A 7 -25.15 1.98 4.60
CA ASP A 7 -24.00 1.08 4.47
C ASP A 7 -24.40 -0.16 3.65
N PRO A 8 -23.76 -0.41 2.49
CA PRO A 8 -24.05 -1.57 1.66
C PRO A 8 -23.71 -2.89 2.34
N ILE A 9 -22.69 -2.94 3.22
CA ILE A 9 -22.28 -4.15 3.92
C ILE A 9 -23.38 -4.57 4.90
N VAL A 10 -23.86 -3.63 5.72
CA VAL A 10 -24.95 -3.87 6.68
C VAL A 10 -26.25 -4.22 5.95
N SER A 11 -26.54 -3.51 4.86
CA SER A 11 -27.76 -3.74 4.06
C SER A 11 -27.74 -5.12 3.40
N PHE A 12 -26.60 -5.53 2.84
CA PHE A 12 -26.45 -6.83 2.20
C PHE A 12 -26.43 -7.97 3.21
N ARG A 13 -25.79 -7.79 4.38
CA ARG A 13 -25.86 -8.73 5.50
C ARG A 13 -27.30 -9.05 5.88
N LYS A 14 -28.15 -8.03 6.03
CA LYS A 14 -29.58 -8.22 6.33
C LYS A 14 -30.29 -9.03 5.25
N TYR A 15 -30.09 -8.65 3.98
CA TYR A 15 -30.68 -9.35 2.83
C TYR A 15 -30.31 -10.85 2.83
N LEU A 16 -29.05 -11.21 3.07
CA LEU A 16 -28.60 -12.60 3.09
C LEU A 16 -29.29 -13.43 4.18
N ILE A 17 -29.44 -12.87 5.38
CA ILE A 17 -30.11 -13.55 6.50
C ILE A 17 -31.62 -13.67 6.24
N GLU A 18 -32.28 -12.58 5.84
CA GLU A 18 -33.73 -12.55 5.58
C GLU A 18 -34.15 -13.52 4.48
N ASN A 19 -33.28 -13.75 3.49
CA ASN A 19 -33.53 -14.69 2.39
C ASN A 19 -32.97 -16.10 2.64
N ASN A 20 -32.50 -16.40 3.86
CA ASN A 20 -31.91 -17.70 4.24
C ASN A 20 -30.75 -18.15 3.33
N LEU A 21 -29.97 -17.20 2.81
CA LEU A 21 -28.82 -17.46 1.92
C LEU A 21 -27.52 -17.68 2.71
N ALA A 22 -27.46 -17.20 3.94
CA ALA A 22 -26.38 -17.41 4.89
C ALA A 22 -26.93 -17.35 6.31
N ASN A 23 -26.17 -17.84 7.29
CA ASN A 23 -26.49 -17.67 8.71
C ASN A 23 -25.50 -16.70 9.40
N GLU A 24 -25.84 -16.24 10.60
CA GLU A 24 -24.99 -15.30 11.35
C GLU A 24 -23.59 -15.87 11.67
N SER A 25 -23.50 -17.19 11.88
CA SER A 25 -22.23 -17.86 12.22
C SER A 25 -21.26 -17.88 11.03
N ASP A 26 -21.78 -18.09 9.82
CA ASP A 26 -20.98 -18.08 8.59
C ASP A 26 -20.38 -16.69 8.37
N LEU A 27 -21.20 -15.64 8.53
CA LEU A 27 -20.76 -14.26 8.35
C LEU A 27 -19.72 -13.86 9.41
N LYS A 28 -19.93 -14.22 10.68
CA LYS A 28 -18.93 -14.01 11.75
C LYS A 28 -17.62 -14.76 11.47
N SER A 29 -17.70 -15.95 10.88
CA SER A 29 -16.51 -16.72 10.51
C SER A 29 -15.72 -16.06 9.38
N ILE A 30 -16.42 -15.39 8.45
CA ILE A 30 -15.78 -14.59 7.40
C ILE A 30 -15.12 -13.35 8.00
N GLU A 31 -15.82 -12.62 8.89
CA GLU A 31 -15.26 -11.46 9.60
C GLU A 31 -13.97 -11.84 10.34
N LYS A 32 -13.96 -12.95 11.09
CA LYS A 32 -12.76 -13.44 11.78
C LYS A 32 -11.59 -13.73 10.83
N LYS A 33 -11.86 -14.34 9.67
CA LYS A 33 -10.83 -14.61 8.66
C LYS A 33 -10.28 -13.31 8.07
N ILE A 34 -11.12 -12.30 7.89
CA ILE A 34 -10.68 -10.98 7.41
C ILE A 34 -9.77 -10.33 8.45
N ASP A 35 -10.13 -10.39 9.73
CA ASP A 35 -9.28 -9.84 10.80
C ASP A 35 -7.89 -10.50 10.81
N GLU A 36 -7.83 -11.84 10.67
CA GLU A 36 -6.56 -12.59 10.57
C GLU A 36 -5.73 -12.14 9.35
N ILE A 37 -6.35 -11.98 8.18
CA ILE A 37 -5.66 -11.52 6.96
C ILE A 37 -5.14 -10.08 7.11
N ILE A 38 -5.90 -9.21 7.78
CA ILE A 38 -5.50 -7.82 8.01
C ILE A 38 -4.30 -7.78 8.95
N GLU A 39 -4.32 -8.55 10.04
CA GLU A 39 -3.19 -8.62 10.98
C GLU A 39 -1.91 -9.08 10.27
N ASP A 40 -1.99 -10.18 9.49
CA ASP A 40 -0.85 -10.67 8.70
C ASP A 40 -0.32 -9.61 7.71
N ALA A 41 -1.22 -8.85 7.08
CA ALA A 41 -0.86 -7.78 6.14
C ALA A 41 -0.18 -6.59 6.84
N VAL A 42 -0.63 -6.26 8.06
CA VAL A 42 0.00 -5.21 8.88
C VAL A 42 1.39 -5.65 9.33
N GLU A 43 1.53 -6.87 9.84
CA GLU A 43 2.83 -7.42 10.24
C GLU A 43 3.82 -7.45 9.06
N PHE A 44 3.35 -7.84 7.87
CA PHE A 44 4.17 -7.80 6.65
C PHE A 44 4.61 -6.37 6.29
N ALA A 45 3.72 -5.39 6.40
CA ALA A 45 4.03 -4.00 6.10
C ALA A 45 5.04 -3.42 7.10
N ASP A 46 4.88 -3.71 8.39
CA ASP A 46 5.77 -3.23 9.45
C ASP A 46 7.16 -3.90 9.42
N ALA A 47 7.21 -5.17 9.03
CA ALA A 47 8.47 -5.90 8.83
C ALA A 47 9.21 -5.46 7.54
N SER A 48 8.55 -4.71 6.66
CA SER A 48 9.15 -4.28 5.39
C SER A 48 10.31 -3.30 5.64
N PRO A 49 11.50 -3.55 5.06
CA PRO A 49 12.63 -2.66 5.24
C PRO A 49 12.36 -1.29 4.60
N LEU A 50 12.95 -0.24 5.18
CA LEU A 50 12.90 1.08 4.58
C LEU A 50 13.52 1.09 3.18
N PRO A 51 12.96 1.86 2.24
CA PRO A 51 13.52 1.98 0.90
C PRO A 51 14.94 2.54 0.95
N GLN A 52 15.79 2.08 0.03
CA GLN A 52 17.14 2.61 -0.10
C GLN A 52 17.10 4.07 -0.57
N ARG A 53 18.10 4.86 -0.16
CA ARG A 53 18.18 6.30 -0.49
C ARG A 53 18.10 6.58 -2.00
N GLY A 54 18.62 5.69 -2.85
CA GLY A 54 18.57 5.80 -4.31
C GLY A 54 17.15 5.77 -4.89
N GLN A 55 16.22 5.07 -4.23
CA GLN A 55 14.81 4.97 -4.66
C GLN A 55 14.09 6.33 -4.65
N LEU A 56 14.61 7.32 -3.92
CA LEU A 56 14.10 8.69 -3.94
C LEU A 56 14.05 9.29 -5.36
N LEU A 57 14.97 8.89 -6.23
CA LEU A 57 15.10 9.43 -7.60
C LEU A 57 14.49 8.51 -8.66
N GLU A 58 14.00 7.33 -8.25
CA GLU A 58 13.35 6.38 -9.15
C GLU A 58 11.94 6.87 -9.52
N ASN A 59 11.47 6.52 -10.72
CA ASN A 59 10.12 6.83 -11.23
C ASN A 59 9.75 8.33 -11.36
N VAL A 60 10.72 9.24 -11.25
CA VAL A 60 10.50 10.68 -11.53
C VAL A 60 10.20 10.92 -13.01
N PHE A 61 10.87 10.18 -13.89
CA PHE A 61 10.64 10.19 -15.33
C PHE A 61 10.42 8.77 -15.83
N ALA A 62 9.63 8.63 -16.89
CA ALA A 62 9.40 7.35 -17.56
C ALA A 62 10.69 6.81 -18.23
N ASP A 63 11.56 7.70 -18.73
CA ASP A 63 12.91 7.36 -19.17
C ASP A 63 13.91 7.72 -18.06
N PRO A 64 14.55 6.72 -17.42
CA PRO A 64 15.47 6.94 -16.31
C PRO A 64 16.76 7.66 -16.73
N LYS A 65 17.11 7.73 -18.02
CA LYS A 65 18.42 8.22 -18.49
C LYS A 65 18.74 9.69 -18.14
N GLY A 66 17.75 10.50 -17.76
CA GLY A 66 17.92 11.93 -17.52
C GLY A 66 18.23 12.34 -16.06
N PHE A 67 17.91 11.50 -15.08
CA PHE A 67 17.96 11.90 -13.67
C PHE A 67 18.38 10.71 -12.79
N GLY A 68 19.40 10.91 -11.94
CA GLY A 68 19.83 9.90 -10.98
C GLY A 68 20.86 8.89 -11.47
N PHE A 69 21.10 8.75 -12.77
CA PHE A 69 22.14 7.86 -13.32
C PHE A 69 23.34 8.66 -13.87
N GLY A 70 24.55 8.24 -13.53
CA GLY A 70 25.81 8.75 -14.05
C GLY A 70 26.02 8.30 -15.50
N PRO A 71 26.98 8.92 -16.22
CA PRO A 71 27.35 8.50 -17.57
C PRO A 71 27.90 7.06 -17.65
N ASP A 72 28.27 6.49 -16.51
CA ASP A 72 28.70 5.12 -16.28
C ASP A 72 27.53 4.15 -15.98
N GLY A 73 26.30 4.65 -15.90
CA GLY A 73 25.09 3.86 -15.58
C GLY A 73 24.89 3.57 -14.09
N ARG A 74 25.72 4.11 -13.19
CA ARG A 74 25.54 3.97 -11.73
C ARG A 74 24.68 5.09 -11.16
N TYR A 75 24.15 4.92 -9.95
CA TYR A 75 23.39 6.00 -9.32
C TYR A 75 24.33 7.15 -8.93
N ARG A 76 24.02 8.40 -9.32
CA ARG A 76 24.80 9.58 -8.93
C ARG A 76 24.86 9.78 -7.42
N CYS A 77 23.94 9.18 -6.65
CA CYS A 77 23.98 9.22 -5.19
C CYS A 77 25.12 8.39 -4.56
N GLU A 78 25.73 7.49 -5.33
CA GLU A 78 26.90 6.71 -4.94
C GLU A 78 28.22 7.46 -5.22
N GLU A 79 28.17 8.60 -5.94
CA GLU A 79 29.37 9.38 -6.23
C GLU A 79 29.91 10.06 -4.96
N PRO A 80 31.22 9.94 -4.66
CA PRO A 80 31.86 10.59 -3.52
C PRO A 80 31.93 12.11 -3.73
N GLY A 81 30.81 12.78 -3.46
CA GLY A 81 30.57 14.19 -3.76
C GLY A 81 29.09 14.57 -3.80
N PHE A 82 28.19 13.59 -3.83
CA PHE A 82 26.74 13.79 -3.75
C PHE A 82 26.31 14.19 -2.33
N THR A 83 26.53 15.46 -1.97
CA THR A 83 25.91 16.07 -0.79
C THR A 83 24.43 16.31 -1.06
N ALA A 84 23.57 15.93 -0.11
CA ALA A 84 22.12 15.99 -0.19
C ALA A 84 21.61 17.25 -0.92
N GLY A 85 21.02 17.05 -2.11
CA GLY A 85 20.13 18.02 -2.76
C GLY A 85 20.62 19.46 -2.81
N ILE A 86 21.61 19.76 -3.66
CA ILE A 86 21.69 21.10 -4.25
C ILE A 86 21.74 20.92 -5.76
N ALA A 87 20.57 21.08 -6.39
CA ALA A 87 20.53 21.44 -7.79
C ALA A 87 21.17 22.83 -7.89
N GLN A 88 22.40 22.90 -8.41
CA GLN A 88 22.86 24.17 -8.96
C GLN A 88 22.08 24.39 -10.26
N VAL A 89 21.21 25.41 -10.21
CA VAL A 89 20.56 26.01 -11.38
C VAL A 89 21.60 26.78 -12.18
#